data_AF-A0A920GTL8-F1
#
_entry.id   AF-A0A920GTL8-F1
#
_cell.length_a   1.000
_cell.length_b   1.000
_cell.length_c   1.000
_cell.angle_alpha   90.00
_cell.angle_beta   90.00
_cell.angle_gamma   90.00
#
_symmetry.space_group_name_H-M   'P 1'
#
loop_
_entity.id
_entity.type
_entity.pdbx_description
1 polymer ?
#
loop_
_entity_poly.entity_id
_entity_poly.type
_entity_poly.pdbx_seq_one_letter_code
_entity_poly.pdbx_strand_id
1 'polypeptide(L)'
;MGDIPFVHSFSVFLTSGPMINRYAIAYPQLNVKLAGFLPGLTTLLGPHQAIDDLALMRVLPNLTIIEPSSETNSLGVALQQRLKVPYI
;
A
#
# COMPACT_ATOMS: atom_id res chain seq x y z
N MET A 1 -5.28 -23.55 -1.98
CA MET A 1 -6.31 -22.51 -1.77
C MET A 1 -5.69 -21.18 -2.18
N GLY A 2 -6.44 -20.37 -2.94
CA GLY A 2 -5.95 -19.17 -3.65
C GLY A 2 -6.49 -17.89 -3.01
N ASP A 3 -6.20 -17.71 -1.73
CA ASP A 3 -6.66 -16.54 -1.00
C ASP A 3 -5.86 -15.29 -1.39
N ILE A 4 -6.50 -14.12 -1.31
CA ILE A 4 -5.87 -12.83 -1.58
C ILE A 4 -5.50 -12.22 -0.22
N PRO A 5 -4.21 -12.19 0.15
CA PRO A 5 -3.80 -11.59 1.42
C PRO A 5 -3.94 -10.06 1.40
N PHE A 6 -4.54 -9.54 2.46
CA PHE A 6 -4.59 -8.11 2.77
C PHE A 6 -3.69 -7.85 3.99
N VAL A 7 -2.68 -7.00 3.82
CA VAL A 7 -1.75 -6.62 4.89
C VAL A 7 -1.94 -5.15 5.21
N HIS A 8 -2.19 -4.84 6.48
CA HIS A 8 -2.38 -3.49 6.98
C HIS A 8 -1.34 -3.17 8.06
N SER A 9 -0.64 -2.03 7.93
CA SER A 9 0.29 -1.54 8.94
C SER A 9 0.64 -0.06 8.73
N PHE A 10 1.50 0.50 9.59
CA PHE A 10 2.07 1.82 9.37
C PHE A 10 2.89 1.86 8.07
N SER A 11 2.71 2.90 7.25
CA SER A 11 3.37 3.01 5.94
C SER A 11 4.88 2.78 6.03
N VAL A 12 5.55 3.37 7.03
CA VAL A 12 7.01 3.25 7.21
C VAL A 12 7.47 1.79 7.36
N PHE A 13 6.71 0.92 8.03
CA PHE A 13 7.06 -0.49 8.19
C PHE A 13 6.69 -1.33 6.98
N LEU A 14 5.66 -0.88 6.26
CA LEU A 14 5.18 -1.51 5.04
C LEU A 14 6.14 -1.28 3.86
N THR A 15 6.67 -0.06 3.72
CA THR A 15 7.46 0.37 2.58
C THR A 15 8.95 0.32 2.83
N SER A 16 9.40 0.77 4.00
CA SER A 16 10.82 1.00 4.30
C SER A 16 11.36 0.02 5.35
N GLY A 17 10.47 -0.67 6.06
CA GLY A 17 10.80 -1.65 7.10
C GLY A 17 10.98 -3.09 6.60
N PRO A 18 11.44 -4.01 7.48
CA PRO A 18 11.69 -5.41 7.15
C PRO A 18 10.41 -6.26 7.05
N MET A 19 9.24 -5.68 7.35
CA MET A 19 8.01 -6.45 7.54
C MET A 19 7.47 -7.03 6.22
N ILE A 20 7.73 -6.37 5.10
CA ILE A 20 7.35 -6.83 3.77
C ILE A 20 8.56 -6.75 2.84
N ASN A 21 8.92 -7.88 2.25
CA ASN A 21 9.85 -7.89 1.14
C ASN A 21 9.13 -7.47 -0.16
N ARG A 22 9.11 -6.16 -0.41
CA ARG A 22 8.47 -5.55 -1.60
C ARG A 22 8.96 -6.12 -2.93
N TYR A 23 10.22 -6.56 -3.01
CA TYR A 23 10.76 -7.24 -4.21
C TYR A 23 10.14 -8.63 -4.42
N ALA A 24 9.94 -9.38 -3.33
CA ALA A 24 9.31 -10.70 -3.39
C ALA A 24 7.83 -10.64 -3.81
N ILE A 25 7.18 -9.48 -3.67
CA ILE A 25 5.81 -9.26 -4.16
C ILE A 25 5.81 -8.76 -5.60
N ALA A 26 6.65 -7.77 -5.91
CA ALA A 26 6.67 -7.12 -7.22
C ALA A 26 7.19 -8.05 -8.33
N TYR A 27 8.23 -8.85 -8.05
CA TYR A 27 8.88 -9.68 -9.06
C TYR A 27 7.98 -10.81 -9.60
N PRO A 28 7.28 -11.61 -8.76
CA PRO A 28 6.36 -12.63 -9.24
C PRO A 28 4.94 -12.12 -9.48
N GLN A 29 4.70 -10.80 -9.39
CA GLN A 29 3.38 -10.17 -9.56
C GLN A 29 2.30 -10.79 -8.65
N LEU A 30 2.63 -10.99 -7.37
CA LEU A 30 1.72 -11.65 -6.43
C LEU A 30 0.45 -10.80 -6.23
N ASN A 31 -0.70 -11.47 -6.15
CA ASN A 31 -1.97 -10.81 -5.85
C ASN A 31 -2.10 -10.52 -4.35
N VAL A 32 -1.35 -9.54 -3.87
CA VAL A 32 -1.35 -9.06 -2.48
C VAL A 32 -1.89 -7.64 -2.44
N LYS A 33 -2.62 -7.29 -1.38
CA LYS A 33 -3.07 -5.92 -1.12
C LYS A 33 -2.37 -5.38 0.11
N LEU A 34 -1.72 -4.23 -0.02
CA LEU A 34 -0.96 -3.57 1.03
C LEU A 34 -1.65 -2.25 1.36
N ALA A 35 -2.01 -2.04 2.62
CA ALA A 35 -2.65 -0.82 3.12
C ALA A 35 -1.76 -0.16 4.18
N GLY A 36 -1.23 1.02 3.85
CA GLY A 36 -0.41 1.82 4.74
C GLY A 36 -1.22 2.83 5.55
N PHE A 37 -0.93 2.95 6.84
CA PHE A 37 -1.50 3.95 7.75
C PHE A 37 -0.44 5.00 8.10
N LEU A 38 -0.85 6.27 8.21
CA LEU A 38 0.04 7.42 8.42
C LEU A 38 1.14 7.53 7.34
N PRO A 39 0.80 7.69 6.04
CA PRO A 39 1.77 7.98 5.00
C PRO A 39 2.35 9.40 5.16
N GLY A 40 3.55 9.62 4.63
CA GLY A 40 4.19 10.93 4.63
C GLY A 40 4.48 11.49 6.03
N LEU A 41 4.33 12.81 6.17
CA LEU A 41 4.58 13.57 7.40
C LEU A 41 3.31 13.69 8.25
N THR A 42 2.73 12.55 8.62
CA THR A 42 1.46 12.51 9.37
C THR A 42 1.62 12.03 10.81
N THR A 43 2.73 11.37 11.16
CA THR A 43 2.95 10.98 12.55
C THR A 43 3.46 12.16 13.37
N LEU A 44 2.82 12.41 14.51
CA LEU A 44 3.20 13.50 15.42
C LEU A 44 4.37 13.12 16.34
N LEU A 45 4.86 11.88 16.25
CA LEU A 45 5.85 11.30 17.16
C LEU A 45 7.01 10.62 16.41
N GLY A 46 8.23 11.02 16.73
CA GLY A 46 9.45 10.24 16.46
C GLY A 46 9.85 10.02 14.99
N PRO A 47 10.88 9.19 14.74
CA PRO A 47 11.51 9.01 13.42
C PRO A 47 10.68 8.16 12.44
N HIS A 48 9.49 7.72 12.81
CA HIS A 48 8.63 6.81 12.03
C HIS A 48 7.82 7.55 10.97
N GLN A 49 8.48 8.40 10.19
CA GLN A 49 7.86 9.16 9.10
C GLN A 49 8.01 8.39 7.78
N ALA A 50 6.91 8.23 7.05
CA ALA A 50 6.89 7.51 5.78
C ALA A 50 7.02 8.49 4.60
N ILE A 51 8.03 9.37 4.63
CA ILE A 51 8.19 10.44 3.62
C ILE A 51 8.65 9.96 2.25
N ASP A 52 9.11 8.72 2.16
CA ASP A 52 9.67 8.11 0.96
C ASP A 52 8.86 6.90 0.47
N ASP A 53 7.71 6.63 1.07
CA ASP A 53 6.87 5.46 0.78
C ASP A 53 6.45 5.38 -0.69
N LEU A 54 5.99 6.50 -1.26
CA LEU A 54 5.60 6.59 -2.67
C LEU A 54 6.79 6.35 -3.59
N ALA A 55 7.95 6.94 -3.30
CA ALA A 55 9.16 6.79 -4.11
C ALA A 55 9.68 5.34 -4.10
N LEU A 56 9.71 4.74 -2.91
CA LEU A 56 10.18 3.37 -2.70
C LEU A 56 9.27 2.31 -3.31
N MET A 57 7.96 2.55 -3.37
CA MET A 57 7.02 1.62 -3.97
C MET A 57 6.91 1.85 -5.49
N ARG A 58 6.99 3.10 -5.95
CA ARG A 58 6.86 3.46 -7.38
C ARG A 58 8.00 2.97 -8.24
N VAL A 59 9.20 2.82 -7.66
CA VAL A 59 10.37 2.31 -8.40
C VAL A 59 10.24 0.83 -8.76
N LEU A 60 9.35 0.09 -8.08
CA LEU A 60 9.14 -1.33 -8.36
C LEU A 60 8.18 -1.53 -9.53
N PRO A 61 8.50 -2.41 -10.48
CA PRO A 61 7.59 -2.72 -11.57
C PRO A 61 6.37 -3.47 -11.05
N ASN A 62 5.28 -3.44 -11.83
CA ASN A 62 4.06 -4.22 -11.61
C ASN A 62 3.27 -3.92 -10.32
N LEU A 63 3.69 -2.93 -9.52
CA LEU A 63 2.89 -2.45 -8.40
C LEU A 63 1.89 -1.40 -8.87
N THR A 64 0.66 -1.50 -8.37
CA THR A 64 -0.32 -0.42 -8.47
C THR A 64 -0.32 0.32 -7.14
N ILE A 65 -0.14 1.64 -7.21
CA ILE A 65 -0.18 2.50 -6.03
C ILE A 65 -1.45 3.34 -6.11
N ILE A 66 -2.17 3.40 -4.98
CA ILE A 66 -3.39 4.18 -4.84
C ILE A 66 -3.19 5.08 -3.62
N GLU A 67 -3.18 6.38 -3.85
CA GLU A 67 -3.15 7.41 -2.80
C GLU A 67 -4.48 8.17 -2.87
N PRO A 68 -5.48 7.78 -2.06
CA PRO A 68 -6.79 8.41 -2.10
C PRO A 68 -6.76 9.82 -1.50
N SER A 69 -7.45 10.76 -2.12
CA SER A 69 -7.72 12.08 -1.53
C SER A 69 -8.82 12.00 -0.47
N SER A 70 -8.91 13.00 0.41
CA SER A 70 -9.84 13.08 1.56
C SER A 70 -11.34 12.88 1.24
N GLU A 71 -11.74 12.86 -0.02
CA GLU A 71 -13.14 12.65 -0.39
C GLU A 71 -13.57 11.22 -0.06
N THR A 72 -14.64 11.08 0.72
CA THR A 72 -15.16 9.85 1.34
C THR A 72 -15.41 8.68 0.38
N ASN A 73 -15.29 8.88 -0.93
CA ASN A 73 -15.52 7.87 -1.97
C ASN A 73 -14.33 7.59 -2.90
N SER A 74 -13.21 8.31 -2.75
CA SER A 74 -12.05 8.20 -3.66
C SER A 74 -11.39 6.82 -3.61
N LEU A 75 -11.25 6.25 -2.40
CA LEU A 75 -10.65 4.94 -2.20
C LEU A 75 -11.53 3.80 -2.74
N GLY A 76 -12.84 3.83 -2.46
CA GLY A 76 -13.78 2.81 -2.92
C GLY A 76 -13.83 2.71 -4.45
N VAL A 77 -13.86 3.87 -5.13
CA VAL A 77 -13.84 3.94 -6.60
C VAL A 77 -12.49 3.44 -7.15
N ALA A 78 -11.36 3.84 -6.57
CA ALA A 78 -10.04 3.40 -7.03
C ALA A 78 -9.83 1.88 -6.85
N LEU A 79 -10.30 1.32 -5.74
CA LEU A 79 -10.25 -0.13 -5.50
C LEU A 79 -11.16 -0.88 -6.48
N GLN A 80 -12.36 -0.37 -6.76
CA GLN A 80 -13.31 -1.02 -7.67
C GLN A 80 -12.81 -1.02 -9.13
N GLN A 81 -12.25 0.11 -9.59
CA GLN A 81 -11.74 0.26 -10.95
C GLN A 81 -10.60 -0.72 -11.27
N ARG A 82 -9.79 -1.10 -10.27
CA ARG A 82 -8.57 -1.86 -10.51
C ARG A 82 -8.55 -3.26 -9.93
N LEU A 83 -9.21 -3.51 -8.80
CA LEU A 83 -9.08 -4.78 -8.08
C LEU A 83 -10.19 -5.80 -8.38
N LYS A 84 -11.26 -5.44 -9.11
CA LYS A 84 -12.43 -6.30 -9.34
C LYS A 84 -12.98 -6.94 -8.05
N VAL A 85 -12.78 -6.28 -6.91
CA VAL A 85 -13.28 -6.75 -5.60
C VAL A 85 -14.70 -6.19 -5.44
N PRO A 86 -15.73 -7.05 -5.29
CA PRO A 86 -17.09 -6.57 -5.02
C PRO A 86 -17.17 -5.97 -3.61
N TYR A 87 -17.94 -4.88 -3.45
CA TYR A 87 -18.26 -4.29 -2.15
C TYR A 87 -19.10 -5.29 -1.36
N ILE A 88 -18.73 -5.55 -0.10
CA ILE A 88 -19.57 -6.24 0.90
C ILE A 88 -20.43 -5.22 1.62
#